data_AF-A0A8T5LR12-F1
#
_entry.id   AF-A0A8T5LR12-F1
#
_cell.length_a   1.000
_cell.length_b   1.000
_cell.length_c   1.000
_cell.angle_alpha   90.00
_cell.angle_beta   90.00
_cell.angle_gamma   90.00
#
_symmetry.space_group_name_H-M   'P 1'
#
loop_
_entity.id
_entity.type
_entity.pdbx_description
1 polymer ?
#
loop_
_entity_poly.entity_id
_entity_poly.type
_entity_poly.pdbx_seq_one_letter_code
_entity_poly.pdbx_strand_id
1 'polypeptide(L)'
;MNSKKGQGLSLNVIIVAALALIVLVVLIMVFTGRIGIFQSGLDKESRAELVKMKIYYGDCHPTATAETTFTTEYSQAESEEAKEISKAKFSEDWVDHCKSFSDKGACESGGCKWK
;
A
#
# COMPACT_ATOMS: atom_id res chain seq x y z
N MET A 1 -9.99 -48.68 -40.50
CA MET A 1 -8.67 -48.17 -40.94
C MET A 1 -8.39 -46.89 -40.17
N ASN A 2 -7.68 -46.97 -39.04
CA ASN A 2 -7.37 -45.79 -38.22
C ASN A 2 -6.04 -45.19 -38.64
N SER A 3 -6.09 -44.17 -39.51
CA SER A 3 -4.94 -43.34 -39.83
C SER A 3 -4.53 -42.54 -38.59
N LYS A 4 -3.45 -42.95 -37.93
CA LYS A 4 -2.82 -42.17 -36.87
C LYS A 4 -2.25 -40.89 -37.48
N LYS A 5 -3.01 -39.79 -37.42
CA LYS A 5 -2.52 -38.44 -37.71
C LYS A 5 -1.56 -38.00 -36.61
N GLY A 6 -0.33 -38.49 -36.67
CA GLY A 6 0.80 -37.83 -36.02
C GLY A 6 1.13 -36.57 -36.83
N GLN A 7 0.40 -35.48 -36.60
CA GLN A 7 0.84 -34.16 -37.04
C GLN A 7 2.11 -33.86 -36.24
N GLY A 8 3.27 -34.12 -36.85
CA GLY A 8 4.53 -33.60 -36.32
C GLY A 8 4.39 -32.08 -36.25
N LEU A 9 4.37 -31.52 -35.04
CA LEU A 9 4.51 -30.08 -34.89
C LEU A 9 5.81 -29.70 -35.60
N SER A 10 5.71 -28.84 -36.61
CA SER A 10 6.87 -28.33 -37.32
C SER A 10 7.85 -27.74 -36.30
N LEU A 11 9.13 -28.05 -36.46
CA LEU A 11 10.20 -27.60 -35.58
C LEU A 11 10.16 -26.07 -35.38
N ASN A 12 9.78 -25.33 -36.43
CA ASN A 12 9.54 -23.89 -36.35
C ASN A 12 8.46 -23.49 -35.34
N VAL A 13 7.37 -24.24 -35.25
CA VAL A 13 6.28 -23.94 -34.29
C VAL A 13 6.77 -24.12 -32.86
N ILE A 14 7.57 -25.16 -32.62
CA ILE A 14 8.18 -25.42 -31.30
C ILE A 14 9.14 -24.28 -30.93
N ILE A 15 9.98 -23.84 -31.86
CA ILE A 15 10.91 -22.71 -31.64
C ILE A 15 10.14 -21.43 -31.32
N VAL A 16 9.13 -21.08 -32.13
CA VAL A 16 8.35 -19.86 -31.94
C VAL A 16 7.60 -19.90 -30.60
N ALA A 17 7.01 -21.05 -30.24
CA ALA A 17 6.34 -21.23 -28.96
C ALA A 17 7.31 -21.03 -27.77
N ALA A 18 8.52 -21.59 -27.86
CA ALA A 18 9.54 -21.42 -26.81
C ALA A 18 9.98 -19.95 -26.67
N LEU A 19 10.23 -19.25 -27.78
CA LEU A 19 10.61 -17.84 -27.76
C LEU A 19 9.50 -16.95 -27.18
N ALA A 20 8.25 -17.18 -27.58
CA ALA A 20 7.11 -16.44 -27.05
C ALA A 20 6.96 -16.64 -25.53
N LEU A 21 7.16 -17.86 -25.04
CA LEU A 21 7.09 -18.18 -23.62
C LEU A 21 8.20 -17.46 -22.83
N ILE A 22 9.44 -17.44 -23.34
CA ILE A 22 10.55 -16.72 -22.71
C ILE A 22 10.24 -15.23 -22.59
N VAL A 23 9.78 -14.60 -23.67
CA VAL A 23 9.42 -13.17 -23.66
C VAL A 23 8.30 -12.90 -22.65
N LEU A 24 7.27 -13.75 -22.60
CA LEU A 24 6.19 -13.63 -21.64
C LEU A 24 6.70 -13.66 -20.19
N VAL A 25 7.57 -14.61 -19.85
CA VAL A 25 8.14 -14.73 -18.50
C VAL A 25 8.95 -13.47 -18.13
N VAL A 26 9.76 -12.97 -19.05
CA VAL A 26 10.54 -11.74 -18.82
C VAL A 26 9.62 -10.54 -18.58
N LEU A 27 8.56 -10.38 -19.37
CA LEU A 27 7.58 -9.31 -19.17
C LEU A 27 6.93 -9.42 -17.78
N ILE A 28 6.46 -10.62 -17.39
CA ILE A 28 5.86 -10.83 -16.06
C ILE A 28 6.86 -10.44 -14.97
N MET A 29 8.13 -10.89 -15.03
CA MET A 29 9.13 -10.54 -14.01
C MET A 29 9.36 -9.03 -13.90
N VAL A 30 9.47 -8.33 -15.02
CA VAL A 30 9.66 -6.87 -15.02
C VAL A 30 8.43 -6.15 -14.46
N PHE A 31 7.22 -6.50 -14.91
CA PHE A 31 5.99 -5.88 -14.41
C PHE A 31 5.80 -6.14 -12.91
N THR A 32 6.00 -7.38 -12.45
CA THR A 32 5.85 -7.74 -11.03
C THR A 32 6.91 -7.03 -10.16
N GLY A 33 8.16 -6.98 -10.61
CA GLY A 33 9.24 -6.29 -9.90
C GLY A 33 9.02 -4.78 -9.78
N ARG A 34 8.51 -4.14 -10.84
CA ARG A 34 8.22 -2.70 -10.82
C ARG A 34 7.06 -2.38 -9.87
N ILE A 35 5.98 -3.15 -9.88
CA ILE A 35 4.84 -2.98 -8.96
C ILE A 35 5.29 -3.04 -7.49
N GLY A 36 6.14 -4.00 -7.13
CA GLY A 36 6.66 -4.11 -5.75
C GLY A 36 7.47 -2.88 -5.30
N ILE A 37 8.25 -2.29 -6.20
CA ILE A 37 9.01 -1.06 -5.92
C ILE A 37 8.08 0.14 -5.74
N PHE A 38 7.04 0.27 -6.57
CA PHE A 38 6.06 1.35 -6.44
C PHE A 38 5.31 1.28 -5.11
N GLN A 39 4.81 0.09 -4.73
CA GLN A 39 4.13 -0.12 -3.45
C GLN A 39 5.03 0.25 -2.27
N SER A 40 6.28 -0.25 -2.28
CA SER A 40 7.28 0.07 -1.25
C SER A 40 7.62 1.57 -1.17
N GLY A 41 7.49 2.31 -2.28
CA GLY A 41 7.67 3.76 -2.32
C GLY A 41 6.52 4.50 -1.64
N LEU A 42 5.29 4.12 -1.97
CA LEU A 42 4.07 4.71 -1.39
C LEU A 42 3.98 4.48 0.12
N ASP A 43 4.36 3.28 0.59
CA ASP A 43 4.45 2.95 2.02
C ASP A 43 5.48 3.81 2.77
N LYS A 44 6.58 4.20 2.12
CA LYS A 44 7.60 5.06 2.75
C LYS A 44 7.13 6.50 2.86
N GLU A 45 6.47 7.01 1.82
CA GLU A 45 5.93 8.37 1.80
C GLU A 45 4.86 8.55 2.87
N SER A 46 3.88 7.65 2.92
CA SER A 46 2.78 7.71 3.90
C SER A 46 3.30 7.64 5.35
N ARG A 47 4.29 6.79 5.61
CA ARG A 47 4.93 6.69 6.92
C ARG A 47 5.76 7.91 7.27
N ALA A 48 6.41 8.55 6.29
CA ALA A 48 7.16 9.79 6.53
C ALA A 48 6.22 10.93 6.97
N GLU A 49 5.07 11.08 6.32
CA GLU A 49 4.06 12.05 6.73
C GLU A 49 3.49 11.73 8.12
N LEU A 50 3.20 10.45 8.40
CA LEU A 50 2.77 10.02 9.73
C LEU A 50 3.80 10.38 10.80
N VAL A 51 5.10 10.20 10.52
CA VAL A 51 6.17 10.56 11.47
C VAL A 51 6.20 12.05 11.75
N LYS A 52 5.92 12.92 10.76
CA LYS A 52 5.80 14.36 10.98
C LYS A 52 4.65 14.69 11.94
N MET A 53 3.50 14.02 11.76
CA MET A 53 2.34 14.20 12.63
C MET A 53 2.59 13.70 14.06
N LYS A 54 3.35 12.61 14.21
CA LYS A 54 3.76 12.07 15.52
C LYS A 54 4.50 13.07 16.40
N ILE A 55 5.14 14.08 15.82
CA ILE A 55 5.83 15.14 16.58
C ILE A 55 4.84 15.98 17.39
N TYR A 56 3.59 16.08 16.94
CA TYR A 56 2.54 16.83 17.62
C TYR A 56 1.78 16.01 18.67
N TYR A 57 2.09 14.72 18.80
CA TYR A 57 1.42 13.84 19.76
C TYR A 57 1.81 14.20 21.19
N GLY A 58 0.82 14.25 22.07
CA GLY A 58 1.03 14.36 23.52
C GLY A 58 1.12 12.98 24.19
N ASP A 59 0.83 12.95 25.50
CA ASP A 59 0.72 11.72 26.27
C ASP A 59 -0.49 10.86 25.81
N CYS A 60 -1.57 11.52 25.36
CA CYS A 60 -2.65 10.88 24.63
C CYS A 60 -2.42 11.01 23.12
N HIS A 61 -2.47 9.89 22.40
CA HIS A 61 -2.19 9.86 20.98
C HIS A 61 -3.05 8.86 20.21
N PRO A 62 -3.13 8.97 18.87
CA PRO A 62 -3.87 8.03 18.04
C PRO A 62 -3.41 6.57 18.22
N THR A 63 -4.32 5.64 17.97
CA THR A 63 -4.03 4.19 18.06
C THR A 63 -3.27 3.71 16.82
N ALA A 64 -2.58 2.57 16.94
CA ALA A 64 -1.89 1.96 15.80
C ALA A 64 -2.84 1.65 14.62
N THR A 65 -4.11 1.34 14.91
CA THR A 65 -5.14 1.14 13.90
C THR A 65 -5.42 2.43 13.14
N ALA A 66 -5.61 3.56 13.84
CA ALA A 66 -5.83 4.86 13.22
C ALA A 66 -4.65 5.27 12.33
N GLU A 67 -3.43 5.07 12.81
CA GLU A 67 -2.21 5.32 12.04
C GLU A 67 -2.14 4.46 10.77
N THR A 68 -2.51 3.19 10.88
CA THR A 68 -2.52 2.26 9.74
C THR A 68 -3.56 2.66 8.70
N THR A 69 -4.77 3.05 9.16
CA THR A 69 -5.83 3.58 8.29
C THR A 69 -5.34 4.81 7.53
N PHE A 70 -4.73 5.80 8.22
CA PHE A 70 -4.16 6.96 7.57
C PHE A 70 -3.11 6.59 6.51
N THR A 71 -2.16 5.72 6.86
CA THR A 71 -1.12 5.33 5.88
C THR A 71 -1.70 4.61 4.67
N THR A 72 -2.79 3.89 4.84
CA THR A 72 -3.51 3.18 3.77
C THR A 72 -4.26 4.16 2.87
N GLU A 73 -5.06 5.06 3.45
CA GLU A 73 -5.81 6.08 2.72
C GLU A 73 -4.87 7.07 2.00
N TYR A 74 -3.76 7.44 2.63
CA TYR A 74 -2.74 8.29 2.02
C TYR A 74 -2.03 7.62 0.85
N SER A 75 -1.66 6.34 0.98
CA SER A 75 -0.96 5.61 -0.08
C SER A 75 -1.87 5.24 -1.26
N GLN A 76 -3.18 5.15 -1.03
CA GLN A 76 -4.18 4.89 -2.07
C GLN A 76 -4.72 6.16 -2.73
N ALA A 77 -4.40 7.35 -2.21
CA ALA A 77 -4.84 8.61 -2.77
C ALA A 77 -4.24 8.82 -4.18
N GLU A 78 -5.10 8.96 -5.19
CA GLU A 78 -4.70 9.11 -6.60
C GLU A 78 -4.22 10.53 -6.96
N SER A 79 -4.45 11.51 -6.09
CA SER A 79 -4.07 12.90 -6.29
C SER A 79 -3.45 13.53 -5.04
N GLU A 80 -2.62 14.55 -5.24
CA GLU A 80 -2.04 15.34 -4.14
C GLU A 80 -3.13 16.03 -3.31
N GLU A 81 -4.24 16.43 -3.93
CA GLU A 81 -5.40 16.97 -3.21
C GLU A 81 -6.02 15.93 -2.26
N ALA A 82 -6.19 14.69 -2.72
CA ALA A 82 -6.70 13.61 -1.89
C ALA A 82 -5.74 13.27 -0.74
N LYS A 83 -4.42 13.35 -0.98
CA LYS A 83 -3.40 13.19 0.06
C LYS A 83 -3.53 14.27 1.14
N GLU A 84 -3.64 15.55 0.75
CA GLU A 84 -3.82 16.65 1.71
C GLU A 84 -5.13 16.55 2.48
N ILE A 85 -6.21 16.10 1.85
CA ILE A 85 -7.48 15.80 2.55
C ILE A 85 -7.27 14.70 3.59
N SER A 86 -6.58 13.61 3.25
CA SER A 86 -6.27 12.54 4.21
C SER A 86 -5.42 13.03 5.38
N LYS A 87 -4.47 13.95 5.13
CA LYS A 87 -3.68 14.59 6.20
C LYS A 87 -4.56 15.43 7.12
N ALA A 88 -5.40 16.28 6.55
CA ALA A 88 -6.30 17.15 7.32
C ALA A 88 -7.26 16.33 8.17
N LYS A 89 -7.92 15.33 7.57
CA LYS A 89 -8.84 14.42 8.28
C LYS A 89 -8.16 13.70 9.44
N PHE A 90 -6.97 13.12 9.20
CA PHE A 90 -6.27 12.45 10.28
C PHE A 90 -5.84 13.41 11.40
N SER A 91 -5.43 14.63 11.04
CA SER A 91 -5.13 15.66 12.03
C SER A 91 -6.35 15.99 12.89
N GLU A 92 -7.50 16.26 12.28
CA GLU A 92 -8.71 16.67 12.99
C GLU A 92 -9.33 15.52 13.80
N ASP A 93 -9.57 14.38 13.15
CA ASP A 93 -10.31 13.26 13.73
C ASP A 93 -9.50 12.52 14.81
N TRP A 94 -8.17 12.52 14.69
CA TRP A 94 -7.30 11.73 15.56
C TRP A 94 -6.31 12.58 16.33
N VAL A 95 -5.54 13.44 15.68
CA VAL A 95 -4.46 14.18 16.38
C VAL A 95 -5.05 15.19 17.35
N ASP A 96 -5.95 16.05 16.89
CA ASP A 96 -6.56 17.10 17.71
C ASP A 96 -7.55 16.52 18.73
N HIS A 97 -8.35 15.52 18.32
CA HIS A 97 -9.22 14.77 19.21
C HIS A 97 -8.43 14.12 20.36
N CYS A 98 -7.39 13.34 20.06
CA CYS A 98 -6.61 12.68 21.11
C CYS A 98 -5.84 13.69 21.98
N LYS A 99 -5.32 14.76 21.40
CA LYS A 99 -4.60 15.81 22.13
C LYS A 99 -5.52 16.57 23.10
N SER A 100 -6.82 16.59 22.87
CA SER A 100 -7.78 17.24 23.77
C SER A 100 -7.89 16.56 25.15
N PHE A 101 -7.47 15.30 25.27
CA PHE A 101 -7.53 14.56 26.53
C PHE A 101 -6.27 14.77 27.37
N SER A 102 -6.44 15.29 28.58
CA SER A 102 -5.38 15.44 29.59
C SER A 102 -5.23 14.23 30.52
N ASP A 103 -6.22 13.34 30.55
CA ASP A 103 -6.32 12.28 31.54
C ASP A 103 -6.37 10.91 30.86
N LYS A 104 -5.62 9.95 31.40
CA LYS A 104 -5.53 8.59 30.85
C LYS A 104 -6.89 7.93 30.65
N GLY A 105 -7.78 8.02 31.64
CA GLY A 105 -9.11 7.41 31.58
C GLY A 105 -9.98 7.99 30.46
N ALA A 106 -9.92 9.31 30.25
CA ALA A 106 -10.65 9.99 29.20
C ALA A 106 -10.05 9.67 27.81
N CYS A 107 -8.72 9.62 27.71
CA CYS A 107 -8.01 9.26 26.50
C CYS A 107 -8.36 7.85 26.01
N GLU A 108 -8.25 6.84 26.88
CA GLU A 108 -8.50 5.44 26.52
C GLU A 108 -10.00 5.20 26.23
N SER A 109 -10.90 5.87 26.96
CA SER A 109 -12.34 5.81 26.68
C SER A 109 -12.72 6.53 25.39
N GLY A 110 -11.95 7.55 25.00
CA GLY A 110 -12.10 8.33 23.77
C GLY A 110 -11.59 7.63 22.51
N GLY A 111 -11.12 6.38 22.61
CA GLY A 111 -10.61 5.59 21.49
C GLY A 111 -9.14 5.87 21.14
N CYS A 112 -8.46 6.69 21.94
CA CYS A 112 -7.05 7.00 21.81
C CYS A 112 -6.19 6.10 22.69
N LYS A 113 -4.88 6.14 22.49
CA LYS A 113 -3.91 5.40 23.29
C LYS A 113 -3.14 6.37 24.18
N TRP A 114 -3.09 6.05 25.47
CA TRP A 114 -2.21 6.72 26.40
C TRP A 114 -0.82 6.09 26.37
N LYS A 115 0.21 6.94 26.40
CA LYS A 115 1.63 6.58 26.35
C LYS A 115 2.18 6.16 27.71
#